data_AF-B4NG60-F1
#
_entry.id   AF-B4NG60-F1
#
_cell.length_a   1.000
_cell.length_b   1.000
_cell.length_c   1.000
_cell.angle_alpha   90.00
_cell.angle_beta   90.00
_cell.angle_gamma   90.00
#
_symmetry.space_group_name_H-M   'P 1'
#
loop_
_entity.id
_entity.type
_entity.pdbx_description
1 polymer ?
#
loop_
_entity_poly.entity_id
_entity_poly.type
_entity_poly.pdbx_seq_one_letter_code
_entity_poly.pdbx_strand_id
1 'polypeptide(L)'
;MISRKEVVAIMLLLTALICILNAAVFGNILPTYISYEQLTLQCVNIGTAYICLLYALSTWMYHSNISRVRLQMRLVLIIMVLIMFMANMVAFVFYMRALSKFFMESTDTSEIFTAFDVKCRTITLVLSIITVILLFIVAITISLTVLKQQQRASTKIEAPKDRS
;
A
#
# COMPACT_ATOMS: atom_id res chain seq x y z
N MET A 1 17.80 -12.34 15.26
CA MET A 1 16.53 -12.88 14.71
C MET A 1 15.55 -11.73 14.54
N ILE A 2 15.40 -11.22 13.32
CA ILE A 2 14.42 -10.17 12.99
C ILE A 2 13.01 -10.66 13.36
N SER A 3 12.28 -9.88 14.16
CA SER A 3 10.95 -10.27 14.61
C SER A 3 9.95 -10.13 13.46
N ARG A 4 8.96 -11.02 13.37
CA ARG A 4 7.96 -11.02 12.26
C ARG A 4 7.24 -9.68 12.09
N LYS A 5 7.13 -8.89 13.18
CA LYS A 5 6.62 -7.51 13.21
C LYS A 5 7.54 -6.49 12.51
N GLU A 6 8.86 -6.65 12.63
CA GLU A 6 9.85 -5.78 12.01
C GLU A 6 9.90 -5.99 10.50
N VAL A 7 9.75 -7.24 10.04
CA VAL A 7 9.64 -7.53 8.59
C VAL A 7 8.46 -6.78 7.97
N VAL A 8 7.29 -6.81 8.62
CA VAL A 8 6.10 -6.09 8.14
C VAL A 8 6.31 -4.58 8.18
N ALA A 9 6.98 -4.06 9.21
CA ALA A 9 7.31 -2.63 9.30
C ALA A 9 8.26 -2.18 8.18
N ILE A 10 9.28 -2.97 7.89
CA ILE A 10 10.24 -2.70 6.80
C ILE A 10 9.52 -2.73 5.44
N MET A 11 8.66 -3.72 5.21
CA MET A 11 7.84 -3.80 3.99
C MET A 11 6.96 -2.55 3.83
N LEU A 12 6.27 -2.12 4.89
CA LEU A 12 5.43 -0.91 4.86
C LEU A 12 6.27 0.35 4.60
N LEU A 13 7.47 0.44 5.17
CA LEU A 13 8.35 1.58 4.95
C LEU A 13 8.87 1.64 3.51
N LEU A 14 9.21 0.50 2.91
CA LEU A 14 9.56 0.41 1.49
C LEU A 14 8.38 0.83 0.61
N THR A 15 7.17 0.35 0.90
CA THR A 15 5.95 0.77 0.18
C THR A 15 5.75 2.28 0.28
N ALA A 16 5.95 2.86 1.47
CA ALA A 16 5.79 4.30 1.66
C ALA A 16 6.80 5.11 0.83
N LEU A 17 8.07 4.69 0.79
CA LEU A 17 9.10 5.34 -0.02
C LEU A 17 8.77 5.28 -1.51
N ILE A 18 8.33 4.12 -2.00
CA ILE A 18 7.91 3.94 -3.40
C ILE A 18 6.73 4.85 -3.73
N CYS A 19 5.72 4.91 -2.85
CA CYS A 19 4.55 5.77 -3.03
C CYS A 19 4.89 7.27 -3.00
N ILE A 20 5.79 7.71 -2.10
CA ILE A 20 6.26 9.10 -2.05
C ILE A 20 7.04 9.44 -3.33
N LEU A 21 7.93 8.55 -3.76
CA LEU A 21 8.70 8.75 -5.00
C LEU A 21 7.75 8.87 -6.20
N ASN A 22 6.75 7.98 -6.28
CA ASN A 22 5.76 7.98 -7.35
C ASN A 22 4.93 9.26 -7.36
N ALA A 23 4.47 9.72 -6.20
CA ALA A 23 3.67 10.93 -6.09
C ALA A 23 4.47 12.22 -6.32
N ALA A 24 5.65 12.34 -5.69
CA ALA A 24 6.43 13.58 -5.66
C ALA A 24 7.26 13.79 -6.93
N VAL A 25 7.89 12.73 -7.45
CA VAL A 25 8.82 12.85 -8.58
C VAL A 25 8.08 12.70 -9.90
N PHE A 26 7.25 11.66 -10.04
CA PHE A 26 6.64 11.33 -11.33
C PHE A 26 5.22 11.87 -11.49
N GLY A 27 4.55 12.16 -10.37
CA GLY A 27 3.27 12.86 -10.37
C GLY A 27 3.37 14.30 -10.89
N ASN A 28 4.41 15.03 -10.51
CA ASN A 28 4.53 16.47 -10.76
C ASN A 28 5.01 16.84 -12.18
N ILE A 29 5.18 15.84 -13.06
CA ILE A 29 5.75 16.01 -14.40
C ILE A 29 4.69 16.45 -15.41
N LEU A 30 3.42 16.09 -15.19
CA LEU A 30 2.31 16.68 -15.92
C LEU A 30 1.61 17.74 -15.05
N PRO A 31 1.25 18.90 -15.61
CA PRO A 31 0.37 19.83 -14.94
C PRO A 31 -0.92 19.13 -14.49
N THR A 32 -1.18 19.16 -13.18
CA THR A 32 -2.31 18.48 -12.53
C THR A 32 -3.68 18.95 -13.02
N TYR A 33 -3.75 20.12 -13.68
CA TYR A 33 -4.97 20.65 -14.28
C TYR A 33 -5.34 19.99 -15.63
N ILE A 34 -4.44 19.22 -16.25
CA ILE A 34 -4.68 18.56 -17.55
C ILE A 34 -5.09 17.09 -17.36
N SER A 35 -4.68 16.42 -16.28
CA SER A 35 -4.97 15.00 -16.05
C SER A 35 -5.48 14.70 -14.64
N TYR A 36 -6.80 14.63 -14.49
CA TYR A 36 -7.47 14.26 -13.24
C TYR A 36 -7.16 12.82 -12.79
N GLU A 37 -6.85 11.93 -13.72
CA GLU A 37 -6.49 10.53 -13.45
C GLU A 37 -5.13 10.44 -12.73
N GLN A 38 -4.16 11.25 -13.16
CA GLN A 38 -2.85 11.32 -12.52
C GLN A 38 -2.91 11.99 -11.15
N LEU A 39 -3.74 13.02 -10.99
CA LEU A 39 -4.00 13.63 -9.68
C LEU A 39 -4.61 12.63 -8.70
N THR A 40 -5.58 11.83 -9.16
CA THR A 40 -6.21 10.78 -8.34
C THR A 40 -5.18 9.76 -7.87
N LEU A 41 -4.31 9.29 -8.78
CA LEU A 41 -3.23 8.35 -8.46
C LEU A 41 -2.26 8.93 -7.42
N GLN A 42 -1.90 10.22 -7.54
CA GLN A 42 -1.04 10.90 -6.56
C GLN A 42 -1.69 10.99 -5.19
N CYS A 43 -2.95 11.42 -5.11
CA CYS A 43 -3.68 11.51 -3.84
C CYS A 43 -3.73 10.15 -3.13
N VAL A 44 -4.01 9.08 -3.88
CA VAL A 44 -4.03 7.71 -3.32
C VAL A 44 -2.63 7.27 -2.88
N ASN A 45 -1.59 7.54 -3.67
CA ASN A 45 -0.21 7.20 -3.30
C ASN A 45 0.25 7.95 -2.04
N ILE A 46 -0.05 9.25 -1.92
CA ILE A 46 0.29 10.06 -0.74
C ILE A 46 -0.46 9.54 0.50
N GLY A 47 -1.77 9.29 0.38
CA GLY A 47 -2.56 8.73 1.49
C GLY A 47 -2.03 7.36 1.94
N THR A 48 -1.66 6.52 0.98
CA THR A 48 -1.08 5.19 1.24
C THR A 48 0.28 5.32 1.92
N ALA A 49 1.14 6.23 1.47
CA ALA A 49 2.45 6.47 2.07
C ALA A 49 2.33 6.97 3.52
N TYR A 50 1.41 7.91 3.77
CA TYR A 50 1.16 8.46 5.09
C TYR A 50 0.76 7.36 6.09
N ILE A 51 -0.21 6.54 5.71
CA ILE A 51 -0.67 5.44 6.56
C ILE A 51 0.45 4.40 6.77
N CYS A 52 1.18 4.05 5.72
CA CYS A 52 2.30 3.11 5.83
C CYS A 52 3.42 3.61 6.76
N LEU A 53 3.76 4.90 6.70
CA LEU A 53 4.74 5.53 7.60
C LEU A 53 4.26 5.52 9.05
N LEU A 54 3.02 5.95 9.30
CA LEU A 54 2.44 5.94 10.64
C LEU A 54 2.52 4.53 11.25
N TYR A 55 2.20 3.51 10.47
CA TYR A 55 2.24 2.14 10.98
C TYR A 55 3.65 1.59 11.13
N ALA A 56 4.56 1.84 10.20
CA ALA A 56 5.96 1.46 10.34
C ALA A 56 6.56 2.08 11.63
N LEU A 57 6.35 3.37 11.84
CA LEU A 57 6.81 4.07 13.05
C LEU A 57 6.10 3.55 14.31
N SER A 58 4.80 3.24 14.25
CA SER A 58 4.06 2.71 15.39
C SER A 58 4.65 1.40 15.92
N THR A 59 5.19 0.55 15.03
CA THR A 59 5.79 -0.73 15.45
C THR A 59 7.09 -0.56 16.24
N TRP A 60 7.82 0.55 16.02
CA TRP A 60 9.04 0.87 16.73
C TRP A 60 8.80 1.73 17.98
N MET A 61 7.89 2.70 17.90
CA MET A 61 7.64 3.64 19.01
C MET A 61 6.69 3.09 20.08
N TYR A 62 5.67 2.30 19.72
CA TYR A 62 4.73 1.77 20.71
C TYR A 62 5.26 0.51 21.39
N HIS A 63 6.14 0.69 22.37
CA HIS A 63 6.49 -0.32 23.38
C HIS A 63 5.58 -0.28 24.62
N SER A 64 4.37 0.29 24.51
CA SER A 64 3.45 0.39 25.64
C SER A 64 2.95 -1.00 26.10
N ASN A 65 2.96 -1.21 27.42
CA ASN A 65 2.78 -2.48 28.09
C ASN A 65 1.30 -2.93 28.22
N ILE A 66 0.35 -2.25 27.57
CA ILE A 66 -1.09 -2.55 27.70
C ILE A 66 -1.55 -3.50 26.58
N SER A 67 -1.92 -4.73 26.96
CA SER A 67 -2.29 -5.82 26.04
C SER A 67 -3.54 -5.52 25.19
N ARG A 68 -4.55 -4.83 25.76
CA ARG A 68 -5.83 -4.54 25.10
C ARG A 68 -5.69 -3.56 23.94
N VAL A 69 -4.87 -2.52 24.10
CA VAL A 69 -4.60 -1.50 23.07
C VAL A 69 -3.84 -2.10 21.88
N ARG A 70 -2.95 -3.06 22.13
CA ARG A 70 -2.16 -3.75 21.10
C ARG A 70 -3.02 -4.57 20.12
N LEU A 71 -4.11 -5.17 20.59
CA LEU A 71 -5.00 -5.94 19.74
C LEU A 71 -5.88 -5.04 18.87
N GLN A 72 -6.41 -3.95 19.44
CA GLN A 72 -7.16 -2.94 18.70
C GLN A 72 -6.31 -2.29 17.60
N MET A 73 -5.08 -1.89 17.92
CA MET A 73 -4.12 -1.34 16.93
C MET A 73 -3.88 -2.30 15.74
N ARG A 74 -3.81 -3.62 15.99
CA ARG A 74 -3.64 -4.62 14.92
C ARG A 74 -4.88 -4.77 14.05
N LEU A 75 -6.08 -4.75 14.64
CA LEU A 75 -7.33 -4.80 13.88
C LEU A 75 -7.50 -3.56 13.00
N VAL A 76 -7.21 -2.38 13.53
CA VAL A 76 -7.24 -1.14 12.74
C VAL A 76 -6.20 -1.18 11.61
N LEU A 77 -4.99 -1.69 11.87
CA LEU A 77 -3.98 -1.92 10.82
C LEU A 77 -4.51 -2.83 9.70
N ILE A 78 -5.14 -3.96 10.04
CA ILE A 78 -5.72 -4.89 9.06
C ILE A 78 -6.72 -4.16 8.16
N ILE A 79 -7.68 -3.46 8.78
CA ILE A 79 -8.75 -2.77 8.06
C ILE A 79 -8.16 -1.68 7.16
N MET A 80 -7.21 -0.89 7.68
CA MET A 80 -6.56 0.18 6.91
C MET A 80 -5.77 -0.38 5.73
N VAL A 81 -5.05 -1.50 5.89
CA VAL A 81 -4.33 -2.14 4.78
C VAL A 81 -5.28 -2.64 3.71
N LEU A 82 -6.43 -3.21 4.08
CA LEU A 82 -7.44 -3.63 3.11
C LEU A 82 -8.03 -2.43 2.35
N ILE A 83 -8.36 -1.35 3.04
CA ILE A 83 -8.86 -0.12 2.42
C ILE A 83 -7.81 0.46 1.45
N MET A 84 -6.55 0.54 1.87
CA MET A 84 -5.45 1.00 1.02
C MET A 84 -5.28 0.12 -0.22
N PHE A 85 -5.34 -1.20 -0.05
CA PHE A 85 -5.24 -2.12 -1.18
C PHE A 85 -6.36 -1.88 -2.20
N MET A 86 -7.60 -1.77 -1.75
CA MET A 86 -8.75 -1.48 -2.63
C MET A 86 -8.61 -0.12 -3.31
N ALA A 87 -8.19 0.92 -2.59
CA ALA A 87 -7.98 2.26 -3.14
C ALA A 87 -6.88 2.27 -4.22
N ASN A 88 -5.76 1.59 -3.99
CA ASN A 88 -4.66 1.47 -4.97
C ASN A 88 -5.10 0.66 -6.20
N MET A 89 -5.90 -0.38 -6.03
CA MET A 89 -6.47 -1.15 -7.15
C MET A 89 -7.40 -0.28 -8.01
N VAL A 90 -8.30 0.50 -7.39
CA VAL A 90 -9.19 1.41 -8.11
C VAL A 90 -8.39 2.48 -8.85
N ALA A 91 -7.42 3.11 -8.18
CA ALA A 91 -6.56 4.13 -8.81
C ALA A 91 -5.77 3.57 -10.00
N PHE A 92 -5.23 2.35 -9.87
CA PHE A 92 -4.53 1.65 -10.93
C PHE A 92 -5.44 1.36 -12.14
N VAL A 93 -6.63 0.81 -11.92
CA VAL A 93 -7.59 0.52 -13.00
C VAL A 93 -8.03 1.82 -13.69
N PHE A 94 -8.25 2.88 -12.93
CA PHE A 94 -8.61 4.19 -13.47
C PHE A 94 -7.49 4.76 -14.34
N TYR A 95 -6.24 4.69 -13.88
CA TYR A 95 -5.05 5.11 -14.64
C TYR A 95 -4.78 4.23 -15.88
N MET A 96 -5.06 2.93 -15.82
CA MET A 96 -4.95 2.06 -17.00
C MET A 96 -6.01 2.40 -18.06
N ARG A 97 -7.25 2.70 -17.63
CA ARG A 97 -8.30 3.17 -18.54
C ARG A 97 -7.94 4.49 -19.19
N ALA A 98 -7.39 5.43 -18.41
CA ALA A 98 -6.82 6.67 -18.92
C ALA A 98 -5.87 6.42 -20.09
N LEU A 99 -4.83 5.61 -19.83
CA LEU A 99 -3.79 5.30 -20.80
C LEU A 99 -4.36 4.65 -22.06
N SER A 100 -5.30 3.70 -21.90
CA SER A 100 -5.92 3.01 -23.03
C SER A 100 -6.69 3.94 -23.95
N LYS A 101 -7.40 4.93 -23.40
CA LYS A 101 -8.09 5.95 -24.19
C LYS A 101 -7.09 6.84 -24.92
N PHE A 102 -6.04 7.29 -24.23
CA PHE A 102 -4.97 8.05 -24.87
C PHE A 102 -4.32 7.29 -26.04
N PHE A 103 -4.08 5.98 -25.91
CA PHE A 103 -3.50 5.17 -26.99
C PHE A 103 -4.46 4.85 -28.14
N MET A 104 -5.77 4.72 -27.88
CA MET A 104 -6.77 4.42 -28.91
C MET A 104 -7.23 5.66 -29.69
N GLU A 105 -7.20 6.84 -29.06
CA GLU A 105 -7.71 8.09 -29.63
C GLU A 105 -6.59 8.93 -30.29
N SER A 106 -5.33 8.50 -30.18
CA SER A 106 -4.15 9.21 -30.69
C SER A 106 -3.49 8.49 -31.86
N THR A 107 -3.99 8.72 -33.08
CA THR A 107 -3.18 8.51 -34.29
C THR A 107 -2.24 9.69 -34.57
N ASP A 108 -2.38 10.85 -33.90
CA ASP A 108 -1.51 12.03 -34.10
C ASP A 108 -1.43 12.96 -32.87
N THR A 109 -0.93 12.50 -31.71
CA THR A 109 -0.54 13.39 -30.59
C THR A 109 0.90 13.20 -30.10
N SER A 110 1.67 12.35 -30.79
CA SER A 110 3.08 12.06 -30.50
C SER A 110 4.02 13.26 -30.67
N GLU A 111 3.58 14.36 -31.27
CA GLU A 111 4.38 15.57 -31.45
C GLU A 111 4.35 16.54 -30.25
N ILE A 112 3.36 16.42 -29.35
CA ILE A 112 3.20 17.37 -28.22
C ILE A 112 3.90 16.86 -26.95
N PHE A 113 4.10 15.55 -26.82
CA PHE A 113 4.75 14.95 -25.65
C PHE A 113 6.21 14.62 -25.92
N THR A 114 7.11 15.25 -25.16
CA THR A 114 8.54 14.94 -25.18
C THR A 114 8.76 13.47 -24.79
N ALA A 115 9.79 12.82 -25.34
CA ALA A 115 10.18 11.44 -24.96
C ALA A 115 10.40 11.25 -23.44
N PHE A 116 10.61 12.35 -22.70
CA PHE A 116 10.65 12.38 -21.24
C PHE A 116 9.30 12.05 -20.60
N ASP A 117 8.18 12.56 -21.13
CA ASP A 117 6.86 12.37 -20.55
C ASP A 117 6.39 10.93 -20.66
N VAL A 118 6.60 10.31 -21.82
CA VAL A 118 6.31 8.89 -22.07
C VAL A 118 7.08 8.02 -21.09
N LYS A 119 8.39 8.28 -20.89
CA LYS A 119 9.22 7.54 -19.94
C LYS A 119 8.70 7.68 -18.51
N CYS A 120 8.30 8.87 -18.10
CA CYS A 120 7.80 9.11 -16.76
C CYS A 120 6.46 8.40 -16.52
N ARG A 121 5.53 8.42 -17.48
CA ARG A 121 4.28 7.65 -17.42
C ARG A 121 4.54 6.15 -17.30
N THR A 122 5.48 5.61 -18.08
CA THR A 122 5.87 4.19 -17.97
C THR A 122 6.42 3.86 -16.58
N ILE A 123 7.30 4.69 -16.03
CA ILE A 123 7.88 4.49 -14.70
C ILE A 123 6.79 4.56 -13.61
N THR A 124 5.89 5.54 -13.67
CA THR A 124 4.73 5.67 -12.77
C THR A 124 3.87 4.42 -12.75
N LEU A 125 3.61 3.85 -13.93
CA LEU A 125 2.83 2.64 -14.10
C LEU A 125 3.52 1.43 -13.46
N VAL A 126 4.82 1.25 -13.74
CA VAL A 126 5.64 0.18 -13.14
C VAL A 126 5.68 0.31 -11.62
N LEU A 127 5.89 1.51 -11.09
CA LEU A 127 5.87 1.78 -9.65
C LEU A 127 4.50 1.46 -9.04
N SER A 128 3.41 1.80 -9.72
CA SER A 128 2.05 1.48 -9.25
C SER A 128 1.80 -0.04 -9.19
N ILE A 129 2.25 -0.80 -10.20
CA ILE A 129 2.19 -2.27 -10.18
C ILE A 129 2.98 -2.81 -8.98
N ILE A 130 4.20 -2.33 -8.77
CA ILE A 130 5.05 -2.75 -7.64
C ILE A 130 4.34 -2.45 -6.30
N THR A 131 3.73 -1.27 -6.16
CA THR A 131 2.97 -0.89 -4.95
C THR A 131 1.80 -1.85 -4.70
N VAL A 132 1.02 -2.19 -5.73
CA VAL A 132 -0.10 -3.13 -5.61
C VAL A 132 0.39 -4.52 -5.18
N ILE A 133 1.48 -5.01 -5.76
CA ILE A 133 2.09 -6.30 -5.40
C ILE A 133 2.59 -6.28 -3.95
N LEU A 134 3.29 -5.22 -3.52
CA LEU A 134 3.75 -5.10 -2.13
C LEU A 134 2.57 -5.08 -1.16
N LEU A 135 1.54 -4.30 -1.43
CA LEU A 135 0.33 -4.24 -0.60
C LEU A 135 -0.38 -5.60 -0.53
N PHE A 136 -0.39 -6.37 -1.64
CA PHE A 136 -0.93 -7.72 -1.66
C PHE A 136 -0.13 -8.68 -0.75
N ILE A 137 1.20 -8.65 -0.81
CA ILE A 137 2.07 -9.45 0.06
C ILE A 137 1.86 -9.08 1.54
N VAL A 138 1.73 -7.78 1.85
CA VAL A 138 1.44 -7.29 3.20
C VAL A 138 0.07 -7.78 3.66
N ALA A 139 -0.96 -7.70 2.82
CA ALA A 139 -2.31 -8.19 3.11
C ALA A 139 -2.34 -9.70 3.40
N ILE A 140 -1.61 -10.51 2.63
CA ILE A 140 -1.45 -11.96 2.88
C ILE A 140 -0.76 -12.20 4.23
N THR A 141 0.37 -11.53 4.46
CA THR A 141 1.17 -11.71 5.69
C THR A 141 0.35 -11.40 6.93
N ILE A 142 -0.46 -10.34 6.86
CA ILE A 142 -1.37 -9.93 7.92
C ILE A 142 -2.48 -10.97 8.11
N SER A 143 -3.12 -11.42 7.04
CA SER A 143 -4.18 -12.44 7.07
C SER A 143 -3.70 -13.75 7.72
N LEU A 144 -2.51 -14.22 7.33
CA LEU A 144 -1.87 -15.40 7.92
C LEU A 144 -1.55 -15.21 9.41
N THR A 145 -1.22 -13.99 9.83
CA THR A 145 -0.96 -13.67 11.23
C THR A 145 -2.24 -13.76 12.07
N VAL A 146 -3.38 -13.31 11.52
CA VAL A 146 -4.70 -13.42 12.16
C VAL A 146 -5.11 -14.88 12.29
N LEU A 147 -5.02 -15.66 11.21
CA LEU A 147 -5.36 -17.09 11.22
C LEU A 147 -4.54 -17.85 12.29
N LYS A 148 -3.23 -17.58 12.37
CA LYS A 148 -2.36 -18.18 13.40
C LYS A 148 -2.71 -17.73 14.81
N GLN A 149 -3.16 -16.49 15.00
CA GLN A 149 -3.61 -16.02 16.31
C GLN A 149 -4.93 -16.68 16.73
N GLN A 150 -5.88 -16.84 15.80
CA GLN A 150 -7.14 -17.53 16.08
C GLN A 150 -6.92 -19.01 16.38
N GLN A 151 -6.09 -19.69 15.58
CA GLN A 151 -5.71 -21.09 15.85
C GLN A 151 -5.12 -21.25 17.25
N ARG A 152 -4.18 -20.39 17.67
CA ARG A 152 -3.59 -20.42 19.02
C ARG A 152 -4.59 -20.10 20.13
N ALA A 153 -5.60 -19.28 19.86
CA ALA A 153 -6.66 -19.00 20.82
C ALA A 153 -7.58 -20.23 20.99
N SER A 154 -7.95 -20.90 19.90
CA SER A 154 -8.72 -22.15 19.94
C SER A 154 -7.96 -23.27 20.65
N THR A 155 -6.66 -23.46 20.36
CA THR A 155 -5.86 -24.50 21.05
C THR A 155 -5.66 -24.24 22.55
N LYS A 156 -5.71 -22.97 23.00
CA LYS A 156 -5.64 -22.63 24.42
C LYS A 156 -6.94 -22.92 25.17
N ILE A 157 -8.07 -22.94 24.48
CA ILE A 157 -9.38 -23.26 25.06
C ILE A 157 -9.54 -24.78 25.23
N GLU A 158 -8.89 -25.57 24.36
CA GLU A 158 -8.91 -27.04 24.41
C GLU A 158 -7.91 -27.66 25.39
N ALA A 159 -6.97 -26.91 25.97
CA ALA A 159 -6.11 -27.43 27.03
C ALA A 159 -6.90 -27.45 28.35
N PRO A 160 -7.39 -28.61 28.82
CA PRO A 160 -8.12 -28.68 30.07
C PRO A 160 -7.15 -28.34 31.19
N LYS A 161 -7.69 -27.64 32.18
CA LYS A 161 -7.15 -27.47 33.52
C LYS A 161 -7.14 -28.83 34.23
N ASP A 162 -6.40 -29.81 33.71
CA ASP A 162 -6.09 -31.08 34.35
C ASP A 162 -4.73 -30.93 35.05
N ARG A 163 -4.83 -30.48 36.30
CA ARG A 163 -3.90 -30.60 37.43
C ARG A 163 -4.54 -29.75 38.53
N SER A 164 -5.43 -30.32 39.34
CA SER A 164 -5.11 -30.99 40.61
C SER A 164 -4.35 -30.05 41.55
#